data_AF-G3AE82-F1
#
_entry.id   AF-G3AE82-F1
#
_cell.length_a   1.000
_cell.length_b   1.000
_cell.length_c   1.000
_cell.angle_alpha   90.00
_cell.angle_beta   90.00
_cell.angle_gamma   90.00
#
_symmetry.space_group_name_H-M   'P 1'
#
loop_
_entity.id
_entity.type
_entity.pdbx_description
1 polymer ?
#
loop_
_entity_poly.entity_id
_entity_poly.type
_entity_poly.pdbx_seq_one_letter_code
_entity_poly.pdbx_strand_id
1 'polypeptide(L)'
;MIILPNTPPLPSPLPPQSNLNPSLLTSRTALQVANLNSYNDSIRYAVDLQHYLQSLIHWVKETTNSQELNKLVDYASSREICLGIPWTNTLQSDNSKREKLNQLLKSSSKIPWSLLNEIEMVLASISLIYIRIGSDLTSETIEVEADPKSLSEYNEKWKQVVNFYKTSISYTMFANKIKQLEKEGPINGVMFTFIEKISDICIQMSILSKSCWINRCSGNPATSNNGTLSRVAIYVLNELKNAKNIVSSLGTNITLDYRLWNDYLSIIEKYVSAYAGMFLSIENYQQDKLGDAIGLIHFSLLCLQSKKNIDNSDSKKFIAKLKSKVVIKKNEHILNNLNSISTLNINRSAFNDKSGVILNDLSYLFEQLIGLNLKFTKENNNLKFDRIVSWKDISQDSKWPLGTKIPVSNIKPYEPFTVEQEDNNRYIGKGAYY
;
A
#
# COMPACT_ATOMS: atom_id res chain seq x y z
N MET A 1 -4.51 1.46 0.95
CA MET A 1 -4.47 2.58 -0.01
C MET A 1 -3.41 2.37 -1.08
N ILE A 2 -2.33 1.65 -0.79
CA ILE A 2 -1.28 1.33 -1.75
C ILE A 2 -1.59 -0.03 -2.38
N ILE A 3 -1.99 -0.07 -3.65
CA ILE A 3 -2.15 -1.32 -4.41
C ILE A 3 -0.92 -1.50 -5.28
N LEU A 4 -0.02 -2.38 -4.86
CA LEU A 4 1.24 -2.61 -5.53
C LEU A 4 1.03 -3.15 -6.96
N PRO A 5 1.79 -2.69 -7.96
CA PRO A 5 1.77 -3.26 -9.30
C PRO A 5 2.02 -4.77 -9.28
N ASN A 6 1.36 -5.50 -10.19
CA ASN A 6 1.48 -6.95 -10.34
C ASN A 6 1.07 -7.76 -9.09
N THR A 7 0.17 -7.21 -8.26
CA THR A 7 -0.37 -7.91 -7.08
C THR A 7 -1.90 -7.98 -7.09
N PRO A 8 -2.50 -8.98 -6.41
CA PRO A 8 -1.86 -10.15 -5.80
C PRO A 8 -1.31 -11.15 -6.85
N PRO A 9 -0.36 -12.04 -6.48
CA PRO A 9 0.01 -13.18 -7.33
C PRO A 9 -1.17 -14.15 -7.44
N LEU A 10 -1.36 -14.75 -8.62
CA LEU A 10 -2.46 -15.68 -8.91
C LEU A 10 -1.93 -17.09 -9.19
N PRO A 11 -2.62 -18.16 -8.76
CA PRO A 11 -2.24 -19.51 -9.09
C PRO A 11 -2.23 -19.75 -10.61
N SER A 12 -1.17 -20.38 -11.11
CA SER A 12 -1.09 -20.90 -12.48
C SER A 12 -1.49 -22.38 -12.52
N PRO A 13 -1.91 -22.93 -13.66
CA PRO A 13 -2.24 -24.35 -13.79
C PRO A 13 -1.09 -25.26 -13.34
N LEU A 14 -1.40 -26.27 -12.54
CA LEU A 14 -0.42 -27.28 -12.15
C LEU A 14 -0.21 -28.29 -13.29
N PRO A 15 0.99 -28.89 -13.40
CA PRO A 15 1.21 -29.98 -14.32
C PRO A 15 0.37 -31.22 -13.92
N PRO A 16 0.05 -32.12 -14.87
CA PRO A 16 -0.83 -33.27 -14.63
C PRO A 16 -0.35 -34.26 -13.55
N GLN A 17 0.94 -34.21 -13.19
CA GLN A 17 1.58 -35.10 -12.21
C GLN A 17 1.70 -34.46 -10.81
N SER A 18 0.75 -33.60 -10.41
CA SER A 18 0.83 -32.96 -9.08
C SER A 18 0.58 -33.96 -7.94
N ASN A 19 1.41 -33.91 -6.89
CA ASN A 19 1.28 -34.79 -5.71
C ASN A 19 0.25 -34.30 -4.66
N LEU A 20 -0.62 -33.37 -5.03
CA LEU A 20 -1.70 -32.87 -4.18
C LEU A 20 -2.89 -33.83 -4.16
N ASN A 21 -3.59 -33.88 -3.03
CA ASN A 21 -4.88 -34.60 -2.93
C ASN A 21 -5.90 -34.02 -3.94
N PRO A 22 -6.71 -34.86 -4.62
CA PRO A 22 -7.77 -34.41 -5.54
C PRO A 22 -8.69 -33.29 -5.01
N SER A 23 -9.03 -33.29 -3.71
CA SER A 23 -9.85 -32.22 -3.12
C SER A 23 -9.13 -30.88 -3.14
N LEU A 24 -7.85 -30.86 -2.73
CA LEU A 24 -6.99 -29.68 -2.77
C LEU A 24 -6.74 -29.20 -4.20
N LEU A 25 -6.58 -30.12 -5.15
CA LEU A 25 -6.41 -29.77 -6.56
C LEU A 25 -7.65 -29.07 -7.12
N THR A 26 -8.85 -29.54 -6.74
CA THR A 26 -10.11 -28.90 -7.11
C THR A 26 -10.21 -27.49 -6.54
N SER A 27 -9.98 -27.32 -5.24
CA SER A 27 -10.00 -26.01 -4.58
C SER A 27 -8.96 -25.05 -5.18
N ARG A 28 -7.76 -25.55 -5.47
CA ARG A 28 -6.71 -24.75 -6.12
C ARG A 28 -7.10 -24.32 -7.54
N THR A 29 -7.78 -25.19 -8.28
CA THR A 29 -8.21 -24.89 -9.66
C THR A 29 -9.27 -23.79 -9.68
N ALA A 30 -10.18 -23.77 -8.69
CA ALA A 30 -11.16 -22.70 -8.55
C ALA A 30 -10.51 -21.30 -8.40
N LEU A 31 -9.33 -21.22 -7.78
CA LEU A 31 -8.58 -19.97 -7.60
C LEU A 31 -7.98 -19.41 -8.91
N GLN A 32 -7.89 -20.21 -9.98
CA GLN A 32 -7.26 -19.78 -11.25
C GLN A 32 -8.18 -18.85 -12.07
N VAL A 33 -9.50 -18.90 -11.84
CA VAL A 33 -10.51 -18.16 -12.61
C VAL A 33 -10.84 -16.81 -11.97
N ALA A 34 -10.02 -16.36 -11.01
CA ALA A 34 -10.31 -15.16 -10.23
C ALA A 34 -10.36 -13.89 -11.10
N ASN A 35 -11.56 -13.37 -11.32
CA ASN A 35 -11.76 -12.08 -11.95
C ASN A 35 -11.72 -10.96 -10.92
N LEU A 36 -10.53 -10.42 -10.66
CA LEU A 36 -10.38 -9.35 -9.67
C LEU A 36 -10.71 -7.98 -10.28
N ASN A 37 -11.91 -7.80 -10.80
CA ASN A 37 -12.37 -6.53 -11.39
C ASN A 37 -13.39 -5.80 -10.51
N SER A 38 -14.06 -6.47 -9.58
CA SER A 38 -14.97 -5.85 -8.61
C SER A 38 -14.53 -6.06 -7.16
N TYR A 39 -15.08 -5.22 -6.26
CA TYR A 39 -14.90 -5.36 -4.82
C TYR A 39 -15.43 -6.72 -4.32
N ASN A 40 -16.62 -7.13 -4.76
CA ASN A 40 -17.23 -8.40 -4.38
C ASN A 40 -16.43 -9.62 -4.86
N ASP A 41 -15.89 -9.55 -6.08
CA ASP A 41 -15.03 -10.63 -6.59
C ASP A 41 -13.73 -10.73 -5.78
N SER A 42 -13.18 -9.59 -5.34
CA SER A 42 -11.99 -9.56 -4.50
C SER A 42 -12.24 -10.17 -3.12
N ILE A 43 -13.39 -9.88 -2.50
CA ILE A 43 -13.83 -10.51 -1.25
C ILE A 43 -13.99 -12.02 -1.43
N ARG A 44 -14.70 -12.45 -2.49
CA ARG A 44 -14.90 -13.87 -2.78
C ARG A 44 -13.56 -14.59 -2.96
N TYR A 45 -12.64 -13.99 -3.72
CA TYR A 45 -11.32 -14.56 -3.92
C TYR A 45 -10.52 -14.69 -2.60
N ALA A 46 -10.62 -13.70 -1.71
CA ALA A 46 -9.98 -13.79 -0.39
C ALA A 46 -10.54 -14.94 0.45
N VAL A 47 -11.87 -15.14 0.43
CA VAL A 47 -12.53 -16.26 1.12
C VAL A 47 -12.10 -17.61 0.53
N ASP A 48 -12.08 -17.73 -0.80
CA ASP A 48 -11.65 -18.95 -1.48
C ASP A 48 -10.18 -19.28 -1.15
N LEU A 49 -9.30 -18.28 -1.08
CA LEU A 49 -7.90 -18.45 -0.65
C LEU A 49 -7.79 -18.91 0.80
N GLN A 50 -8.61 -18.37 1.70
CA GLN A 50 -8.63 -18.77 3.11
C GLN A 50 -9.09 -20.21 3.30
N HIS A 51 -10.16 -20.61 2.61
CA HIS A 51 -10.61 -22.00 2.62
C HIS A 51 -9.55 -22.93 2.04
N TYR A 52 -8.84 -22.51 0.98
CA TYR A 52 -7.74 -23.28 0.44
C TYR A 52 -6.58 -23.42 1.45
N LEU A 53 -6.17 -22.33 2.11
CA LEU A 53 -5.14 -22.35 3.16
C LEU A 53 -5.54 -23.29 4.31
N GLN A 54 -6.76 -23.16 4.82
CA GLN A 54 -7.30 -24.03 5.87
C GLN A 54 -7.27 -25.50 5.43
N SER A 55 -7.66 -25.80 4.19
CA SER A 55 -7.63 -27.16 3.64
C SER A 55 -6.21 -27.71 3.56
N LEU A 56 -5.24 -26.90 3.14
CA LEU A 56 -3.81 -27.31 3.10
C LEU A 56 -3.32 -27.65 4.51
N ILE A 57 -3.60 -26.80 5.49
CA ILE A 57 -3.15 -26.99 6.87
C ILE A 57 -3.85 -28.18 7.53
N HIS A 58 -5.15 -28.36 7.25
CA HIS A 58 -5.91 -29.52 7.71
C HIS A 58 -5.32 -30.82 7.17
N TRP A 59 -4.99 -30.88 5.88
CA TRP A 59 -4.37 -32.06 5.28
C TRP A 59 -3.01 -32.40 5.93
N VAL A 60 -2.20 -31.38 6.24
CA VAL A 60 -0.94 -31.59 6.98
C VAL A 60 -1.20 -32.11 8.39
N LYS A 61 -2.18 -31.55 9.08
CA LYS A 61 -2.57 -31.97 10.44
C LYS A 61 -3.04 -33.43 10.47
N GLU A 62 -3.89 -33.84 9.53
CA GLU A 62 -4.35 -35.22 9.42
C GLU A 62 -3.20 -36.19 9.13
N THR A 63 -2.27 -35.79 8.26
CA THR A 63 -1.16 -36.65 7.86
C THR A 63 -0.09 -36.78 8.94
N THR A 64 0.19 -35.70 9.67
CA THR A 64 1.22 -35.68 10.73
C THR A 64 0.68 -36.05 12.11
N ASN A 65 -0.64 -36.07 12.28
CA ASN A 65 -1.33 -36.20 13.57
C ASN A 65 -0.80 -35.23 14.64
N SER A 66 -0.44 -34.00 14.24
CA SER A 66 0.12 -32.98 15.13
C SER A 66 -0.49 -31.60 14.86
N GLN A 67 -0.57 -30.78 15.91
CA GLN A 67 -0.98 -29.37 15.86
C GLN A 67 0.22 -28.43 16.07
N GLU A 68 1.43 -28.96 16.11
CA GLU A 68 2.64 -28.18 16.30
C GLU A 68 3.09 -27.55 14.99
N LEU A 69 3.39 -26.24 15.01
CA LEU A 69 3.85 -25.51 13.84
C LEU A 69 5.15 -26.09 13.25
N ASN A 70 6.08 -26.56 14.09
CA ASN A 70 7.33 -27.18 13.65
C ASN A 70 7.06 -28.43 12.78
N LYS A 71 6.10 -29.26 13.18
CA LYS A 71 5.72 -30.47 12.42
C LYS A 71 5.07 -30.12 11.08
N LEU A 72 4.29 -29.03 11.03
CA LEU A 72 3.77 -28.51 9.77
C LEU A 72 4.91 -28.09 8.84
N VAL A 73 5.86 -27.30 9.34
CA VAL A 73 6.99 -26.79 8.54
C VAL A 73 7.85 -27.95 8.03
N ASP A 74 8.23 -28.90 8.89
CA ASP A 74 9.04 -30.06 8.51
C ASP A 74 8.37 -30.90 7.42
N TYR A 75 7.09 -31.28 7.62
CA TYR A 75 6.35 -32.08 6.65
C TYR A 75 6.15 -31.33 5.33
N ALA A 76 5.66 -30.08 5.39
CA ALA A 76 5.37 -29.29 4.20
C ALA A 76 6.64 -28.95 3.39
N SER A 77 7.79 -28.78 4.04
CA SER A 77 9.08 -28.59 3.36
C SER A 77 9.49 -29.81 2.56
N SER A 78 9.27 -31.02 3.12
CA SER A 78 9.67 -32.28 2.49
C SER A 78 8.73 -32.75 1.35
N ARG A 79 7.52 -32.18 1.26
CA ARG A 79 6.49 -32.63 0.33
C ARG A 79 6.50 -31.80 -0.94
N GLU A 80 7.10 -32.33 -2.00
CA GLU A 80 7.07 -31.71 -3.33
C GLU A 80 5.71 -31.87 -4.02
N ILE A 81 5.14 -30.76 -4.52
CA ILE A 81 3.88 -30.70 -5.28
C ILE A 81 4.13 -30.80 -6.78
N CYS A 82 5.07 -30.01 -7.30
CA CYS A 82 5.38 -29.95 -8.73
C CYS A 82 6.78 -29.40 -9.00
N LEU A 83 7.22 -29.46 -10.26
CA LEU A 83 8.44 -28.81 -10.74
C LEU A 83 8.11 -27.47 -11.41
N GLY A 84 8.76 -26.40 -10.96
CA GLY A 84 8.54 -25.02 -11.40
C GLY A 84 7.58 -24.24 -10.50
N ILE A 85 7.56 -22.91 -10.64
CA ILE A 85 6.77 -21.99 -9.82
C ILE A 85 5.35 -21.88 -10.39
N PRO A 86 4.30 -22.35 -9.70
CA PRO A 86 2.94 -22.37 -10.23
C PRO A 86 2.15 -21.11 -9.84
N TRP A 87 2.80 -19.94 -9.87
CA TRP A 87 2.23 -18.65 -9.48
C TRP A 87 2.67 -17.53 -10.43
N THR A 88 1.73 -16.69 -10.83
CA THR A 88 2.01 -15.52 -11.66
C THR A 88 2.72 -14.43 -10.86
N ASN A 89 3.33 -13.46 -11.56
CA ASN A 89 3.98 -12.28 -10.96
C ASN A 89 5.04 -12.63 -9.91
N THR A 90 5.75 -13.74 -10.13
CA THR A 90 6.91 -14.15 -9.35
C THR A 90 8.18 -13.93 -10.15
N LEU A 91 9.25 -13.55 -9.47
CA LEU A 91 10.58 -13.43 -10.02
C LEU A 91 11.48 -14.46 -9.36
N GLN A 92 12.26 -15.14 -10.19
CA GLN A 92 13.44 -15.87 -9.77
C GLN A 92 14.63 -15.02 -10.20
N SER A 93 15.49 -14.64 -9.26
CA SER A 93 16.67 -13.84 -9.58
C SER A 93 17.74 -14.72 -10.25
N ASP A 94 17.95 -14.50 -11.56
CA ASP A 94 19.12 -15.00 -12.28
C ASP A 94 20.32 -14.10 -11.98
N ASN A 95 20.97 -14.30 -10.84
CA ASN A 95 22.17 -13.56 -10.49
C ASN A 95 23.44 -14.15 -11.11
N SER A 96 23.51 -14.18 -12.44
CA SER A 96 24.74 -13.82 -13.16
C SER A 96 24.50 -13.72 -14.67
N LYS A 97 25.12 -12.72 -15.31
CA LYS A 97 25.27 -12.68 -16.78
C LYS A 97 25.97 -13.94 -17.34
N ARG A 98 26.67 -14.71 -16.48
CA ARG A 98 27.29 -16.00 -16.80
C ARG A 98 26.28 -17.16 -16.83
N GLU A 99 25.25 -17.14 -15.99
CA GLU A 99 24.21 -18.18 -15.96
C GLU A 99 23.25 -18.11 -17.13
N LYS A 100 22.98 -16.93 -17.71
CA LYS A 100 22.21 -16.82 -18.96
C LYS A 100 22.87 -17.56 -20.13
N LEU A 101 24.21 -17.64 -20.15
CA LEU A 101 24.95 -18.41 -21.15
C LEU A 101 24.91 -19.92 -20.85
N ASN A 102 24.90 -20.29 -19.56
CA ASN A 102 24.80 -21.69 -19.12
C ASN A 102 23.37 -22.25 -19.18
N GLN A 103 22.31 -21.43 -19.07
CA GLN A 103 20.91 -21.81 -19.25
C GLN A 103 20.56 -22.07 -20.72
N LEU A 104 21.28 -21.45 -21.67
CA LEU A 104 21.17 -21.81 -23.09
C LEU A 104 21.78 -23.19 -23.39
N LEU A 105 22.67 -23.69 -22.52
CA LEU A 105 23.40 -24.95 -22.67
C LEU A 105 22.91 -26.07 -21.75
N LYS A 106 22.17 -25.74 -20.68
CA LYS A 106 21.55 -26.70 -19.76
C LYS A 106 20.04 -26.43 -19.71
N SER A 107 19.25 -27.45 -20.03
CA SER A 107 17.80 -27.48 -19.76
C SER A 107 17.53 -26.88 -18.39
N SER A 108 16.71 -25.83 -18.33
CA SER A 108 16.38 -25.10 -17.09
C SER A 108 16.10 -26.08 -15.95
N SER A 109 16.98 -26.09 -14.93
CA SER A 109 16.77 -26.88 -13.73
C SER A 109 15.53 -26.33 -13.03
N LYS A 110 14.39 -27.00 -13.23
CA LYS A 110 13.11 -26.59 -12.64
C LYS A 110 13.22 -26.68 -11.11
N ILE A 111 12.93 -25.59 -10.41
CA ILE A 111 12.91 -25.55 -8.95
C ILE A 111 11.80 -26.49 -8.43
N PRO A 112 12.08 -27.40 -7.47
CA PRO A 112 11.02 -28.15 -6.81
C PRO A 112 10.12 -27.22 -5.99
N TRP A 113 8.82 -27.29 -6.23
CA TRP A 113 7.82 -26.52 -5.50
C TRP A 113 7.23 -27.38 -4.39
N SER A 114 7.58 -27.05 -3.15
CA SER A 114 7.09 -27.76 -1.97
C SER A 114 5.69 -27.29 -1.55
N LEU A 115 5.05 -28.05 -0.69
CA LEU A 115 3.82 -27.65 0.00
C LEU A 115 4.04 -26.41 0.86
N LEU A 116 5.22 -26.26 1.48
CA LEU A 116 5.54 -25.05 2.23
C LEU A 116 5.57 -23.82 1.31
N ASN A 117 6.19 -23.93 0.13
CA ASN A 117 6.21 -22.83 -0.84
C ASN A 117 4.79 -22.41 -1.26
N GLU A 118 3.89 -23.39 -1.46
CA GLU A 118 2.49 -23.13 -1.76
C GLU A 118 1.79 -22.38 -0.62
N ILE A 119 1.94 -22.83 0.63
CA ILE A 119 1.38 -22.16 1.81
C ILE A 119 1.86 -20.71 1.91
N GLU A 120 3.15 -20.48 1.73
CA GLU A 120 3.75 -19.14 1.79
C GLU A 120 3.23 -18.20 0.70
N MET A 121 3.07 -18.69 -0.53
CA MET A 121 2.49 -17.90 -1.61
C MET A 121 0.99 -17.62 -1.41
N VAL A 122 0.24 -18.58 -0.86
CA VAL A 122 -1.16 -18.36 -0.46
C VAL A 122 -1.24 -17.27 0.61
N LEU A 123 -0.36 -17.30 1.62
CA LEU A 123 -0.29 -16.25 2.65
C LEU A 123 0.05 -14.88 2.07
N ALA A 124 1.01 -14.81 1.15
CA ALA A 124 1.34 -13.57 0.45
C ALA A 124 0.15 -13.05 -0.37
N SER A 125 -0.54 -13.94 -1.10
CA SER A 125 -1.71 -13.59 -1.91
C SER A 125 -2.88 -13.10 -1.04
N ILE A 126 -3.20 -13.79 0.06
CA ILE A 126 -4.21 -13.37 1.04
C ILE A 126 -3.88 -11.98 1.60
N SER A 127 -2.61 -11.76 1.96
CA SER A 127 -2.18 -10.48 2.52
C SER A 127 -2.39 -9.33 1.52
N LEU A 128 -2.00 -9.54 0.26
CA LEU A 128 -2.11 -8.53 -0.79
C LEU A 128 -3.55 -8.29 -1.25
N ILE A 129 -4.40 -9.32 -1.30
CA ILE A 129 -5.82 -9.13 -1.64
C ILE A 129 -6.55 -8.34 -0.55
N TYR A 130 -6.22 -8.53 0.73
CA TYR A 130 -6.82 -7.72 1.79
C TYR A 130 -6.36 -6.25 1.75
N ILE A 131 -5.11 -5.98 1.40
CA ILE A 131 -4.65 -4.60 1.12
C ILE A 131 -5.47 -4.01 -0.03
N ARG A 132 -5.72 -4.80 -1.07
CA ARG A 132 -6.52 -4.36 -2.22
C ARG A 132 -7.96 -4.06 -1.82
N ILE A 133 -8.65 -5.00 -1.17
CA ILE A 133 -10.03 -4.85 -0.69
C ILE A 133 -10.18 -3.59 0.17
N GLY A 134 -9.26 -3.38 1.14
CA GLY A 134 -9.28 -2.19 1.97
C GLY A 134 -9.09 -0.90 1.15
N SER A 135 -8.29 -0.95 0.09
CA SER A 135 -8.09 0.19 -0.81
C SER A 135 -9.33 0.45 -1.66
N ASP A 136 -9.94 -0.57 -2.24
CA ASP A 136 -11.16 -0.46 -3.04
C ASP A 136 -12.31 0.12 -2.21
N LEU A 137 -12.50 -0.36 -0.96
CA LEU A 137 -13.49 0.20 -0.03
C LEU A 137 -13.16 1.64 0.37
N THR A 138 -11.88 1.99 0.49
CA THR A 138 -11.47 3.39 0.70
C THR A 138 -11.96 4.25 -0.47
N SER A 139 -11.72 3.82 -1.72
CA SER A 139 -12.15 4.54 -2.93
C SER A 139 -13.66 4.79 -2.95
N GLU A 140 -14.44 3.75 -2.65
CA GLU A 140 -15.89 3.87 -2.57
C GLU A 140 -16.31 4.87 -1.48
N THR A 141 -15.67 4.80 -0.32
CA THR A 141 -16.05 5.62 0.84
C THR A 141 -15.70 7.10 0.65
N ILE A 142 -14.58 7.42 -0.01
CA ILE A 142 -14.15 8.81 -0.23
C ILE A 142 -14.98 9.54 -1.30
N GLU A 143 -15.60 8.83 -2.23
CA GLU A 143 -16.40 9.46 -3.30
C GLU A 143 -17.72 10.02 -2.79
N VAL A 144 -18.25 9.47 -1.70
CA VAL A 144 -19.56 9.86 -1.18
C VAL A 144 -19.47 11.14 -0.35
N GLU A 145 -20.33 12.12 -0.66
CA GLU A 145 -20.53 13.30 0.20
C GLU A 145 -21.24 12.87 1.49
N ALA A 146 -20.70 13.26 2.66
CA ALA A 146 -21.27 12.84 3.92
C ALA A 146 -22.66 13.44 4.14
N ASP A 147 -23.70 12.60 4.12
CA ASP A 147 -25.00 12.93 4.71
C ASP A 147 -24.90 12.75 6.24
N PRO A 148 -25.28 13.75 7.05
CA PRO A 148 -25.36 13.62 8.50
C PRO A 148 -26.12 12.37 8.98
N LYS A 149 -27.10 11.88 8.20
CA LYS A 149 -27.90 10.68 8.53
C LYS A 149 -27.14 9.37 8.37
N SER A 150 -26.11 9.31 7.53
CA SER A 150 -25.31 8.10 7.24
C SER A 150 -23.90 8.13 7.84
N LEU A 151 -23.60 9.12 8.69
CA LEU A 151 -22.28 9.26 9.35
C LEU A 151 -21.85 7.99 10.13
N SER A 152 -22.80 7.30 10.74
CA SER A 152 -22.58 6.01 11.42
C SER A 152 -22.07 4.94 10.44
N GLU A 153 -22.72 4.81 9.29
CA GLU A 153 -22.37 3.83 8.25
C GLU A 153 -20.99 4.09 7.68
N TYR A 154 -20.64 5.34 7.35
CA TYR A 154 -19.31 5.67 6.86
C TYR A 154 -18.23 5.38 7.91
N ASN A 155 -18.51 5.64 9.19
CA ASN A 155 -17.57 5.31 10.25
C ASN A 155 -17.32 3.81 10.35
N GLU A 156 -18.34 2.97 10.14
CA GLU A 156 -18.17 1.52 10.05
C GLU A 156 -17.37 1.10 8.82
N LYS A 157 -17.62 1.68 7.64
CA LYS A 157 -16.80 1.43 6.44
C LYS A 157 -15.32 1.75 6.68
N TRP A 158 -15.01 2.89 7.30
CA TRP A 158 -13.63 3.24 7.67
C TRP A 158 -13.00 2.27 8.67
N LYS A 159 -13.78 1.74 9.63
CA LYS A 159 -13.30 0.68 10.54
C LYS A 159 -13.01 -0.60 9.78
N GLN A 160 -13.87 -0.98 8.84
CA GLN A 160 -13.66 -2.15 7.97
C GLN A 160 -12.39 -2.02 7.13
N VAL A 161 -12.15 -0.85 6.52
CA VAL A 161 -10.89 -0.54 5.80
C VAL A 161 -9.66 -0.86 6.65
N VAL A 162 -9.62 -0.34 7.88
CA VAL A 162 -8.50 -0.58 8.80
C VAL A 162 -8.40 -2.06 9.19
N ASN A 163 -9.53 -2.72 9.40
CA ASN A 163 -9.55 -4.14 9.73
C ASN A 163 -8.99 -5.00 8.60
N PHE A 164 -9.26 -4.69 7.32
CA PHE A 164 -8.65 -5.42 6.21
C PHE A 164 -7.12 -5.31 6.19
N TYR A 165 -6.55 -4.13 6.42
CA TYR A 165 -5.09 -3.99 6.55
C TYR A 165 -4.53 -4.75 7.77
N LYS A 166 -5.24 -4.75 8.90
CA LYS A 166 -4.86 -5.55 10.07
C LYS A 166 -4.91 -7.04 9.78
N THR A 167 -5.88 -7.51 9.03
CA THR A 167 -5.98 -8.92 8.59
C THR A 167 -4.77 -9.28 7.71
N SER A 168 -4.36 -8.41 6.79
CA SER A 168 -3.12 -8.60 6.04
C SER A 168 -1.88 -8.73 6.96
N ILE A 169 -1.76 -7.87 7.98
CA ILE A 169 -0.68 -7.97 8.97
C ILE A 169 -0.75 -9.31 9.71
N SER A 170 -1.94 -9.75 10.12
CA SER A 170 -2.14 -11.03 10.81
C SER A 170 -1.59 -12.22 10.03
N TYR A 171 -1.83 -12.28 8.71
CA TYR A 171 -1.32 -13.34 7.84
C TYR A 171 0.19 -13.23 7.58
N THR A 172 0.73 -12.03 7.39
CA THR A 172 2.19 -11.84 7.26
C THR A 172 2.96 -12.17 8.54
N MET A 173 2.40 -11.87 9.72
CA MET A 173 2.97 -12.30 10.99
C MET A 173 3.05 -13.82 11.11
N PHE A 174 2.03 -14.54 10.64
CA PHE A 174 2.06 -16.01 10.60
C PHE A 174 3.11 -16.53 9.61
N ALA A 175 3.21 -15.92 8.42
CA ALA A 175 4.27 -16.25 7.46
C ALA A 175 5.69 -16.01 8.02
N ASN A 176 5.89 -14.90 8.74
CA ASN A 176 7.15 -14.63 9.44
C ASN A 176 7.48 -15.69 10.50
N LYS A 177 6.48 -16.20 11.24
CA LYS A 177 6.68 -17.33 12.17
C LYS A 177 7.10 -18.60 11.44
N ILE A 178 6.52 -18.90 10.28
CA ILE A 178 6.94 -20.03 9.43
C ILE A 178 8.39 -19.85 9.00
N LYS A 179 8.77 -18.66 8.50
CA LYS A 179 10.14 -18.36 8.05
C LYS A 179 11.19 -18.45 9.15
N GLN A 180 10.83 -18.23 10.41
CA GLN A 180 11.75 -18.41 11.54
C GLN A 180 12.07 -19.88 11.83
N LEU A 181 11.17 -20.79 11.45
CA LEU A 181 11.31 -22.23 11.67
C LEU A 181 11.88 -22.96 10.45
N GLU A 182 11.71 -22.38 9.27
CA GLU A 182 12.28 -22.88 8.03
C GLU A 182 13.81 -22.74 8.05
N LYS A 183 14.53 -23.83 7.75
CA LYS A 183 16.00 -23.84 7.74
C LYS A 183 16.57 -23.16 6.50
N GLU A 184 16.10 -23.55 5.31
CA GLU A 184 16.50 -22.98 4.02
C GLU A 184 15.33 -23.08 3.04
N GLY A 185 14.72 -21.93 2.74
CA GLY A 185 13.57 -21.81 1.85
C GLY A 185 13.88 -21.07 0.55
N PRO A 186 13.30 -21.47 -0.59
CA PRO A 186 13.50 -20.76 -1.85
C PRO A 186 12.73 -19.45 -1.91
N ILE A 187 11.70 -19.24 -1.08
CA ILE A 187 10.93 -17.99 -1.01
C ILE A 187 11.61 -16.98 -0.09
N ASN A 188 11.74 -15.73 -0.54
CA ASN A 188 12.37 -14.66 0.22
C ASN A 188 11.47 -14.18 1.38
N GLY A 189 11.83 -14.51 2.62
CA GLY A 189 11.08 -14.09 3.81
C GLY A 189 10.97 -12.57 4.01
N VAL A 190 11.91 -11.78 3.48
CA VAL A 190 11.89 -10.31 3.55
C VAL A 190 10.63 -9.73 2.89
N MET A 191 10.03 -10.43 1.93
CA MET A 191 8.78 -10.00 1.30
C MET A 191 7.63 -9.87 2.31
N PHE A 192 7.56 -10.72 3.34
CA PHE A 192 6.49 -10.65 4.34
C PHE A 192 6.66 -9.43 5.25
N THR A 193 7.90 -9.13 5.66
CA THR A 193 8.22 -7.88 6.36
C THR A 193 7.87 -6.64 5.53
N PHE A 194 8.11 -6.70 4.22
CA PHE A 194 7.73 -5.63 3.30
C PHE A 194 6.20 -5.47 3.21
N ILE A 195 5.45 -6.55 3.02
CA ILE A 195 3.98 -6.51 2.94
C ILE A 195 3.40 -5.98 4.26
N GLU A 196 3.90 -6.45 5.41
CA GLU A 196 3.53 -5.94 6.73
C GLU A 196 3.74 -4.41 6.84
N LYS A 197 4.90 -3.92 6.39
CA LYS A 197 5.22 -2.49 6.35
C LYS A 197 4.25 -1.70 5.49
N ILE A 198 3.92 -2.20 4.29
CA ILE A 198 2.96 -1.56 3.39
C ILE A 198 1.56 -1.53 4.01
N SER A 199 1.16 -2.57 4.74
CA SER A 199 -0.11 -2.61 5.46
C SER A 199 -0.17 -1.58 6.60
N ASP A 200 0.89 -1.43 7.39
CA ASP A 200 0.97 -0.39 8.43
C ASP A 200 0.88 1.03 7.82
N ILE A 201 1.62 1.27 6.73
CA ILE A 201 1.54 2.51 5.96
C ILE A 201 0.10 2.76 5.48
N CYS A 202 -0.58 1.73 4.94
CA CYS A 202 -1.96 1.84 4.49
C CYS A 202 -2.93 2.21 5.62
N ILE A 203 -2.72 1.70 6.85
CA ILE A 203 -3.53 2.09 8.00
C ILE A 203 -3.34 3.58 8.30
N GLN A 204 -2.10 4.06 8.41
CA GLN A 204 -1.83 5.47 8.69
C GLN A 204 -2.36 6.38 7.58
N MET A 205 -2.18 6.00 6.31
CA MET A 205 -2.75 6.74 5.17
C MET A 205 -4.28 6.77 5.20
N SER A 206 -4.95 5.68 5.57
CA SER A 206 -6.42 5.69 5.68
C SER A 206 -6.94 6.67 6.73
N ILE A 207 -6.16 6.92 7.79
CA ILE A 207 -6.50 7.94 8.80
C ILE A 207 -6.37 9.34 8.19
N LEU A 208 -5.29 9.62 7.45
CA LEU A 208 -5.11 10.90 6.76
C LEU A 208 -6.23 11.15 5.75
N SER A 209 -6.55 10.14 4.94
CA SER A 209 -7.63 10.16 3.95
C SER A 209 -8.98 10.40 4.60
N LYS A 210 -9.31 9.67 5.68
CA LYS A 210 -10.53 9.90 6.46
C LYS A 210 -10.62 11.32 7.00
N SER A 211 -9.54 11.86 7.58
CA SER A 211 -9.54 13.23 8.10
C SER A 211 -9.70 14.27 6.99
N CYS A 212 -9.08 14.05 5.83
CA CYS A 212 -9.26 14.86 4.63
C CYS A 212 -10.71 14.84 4.14
N TRP A 213 -11.31 13.65 4.09
CA TRP A 213 -12.72 13.46 3.72
C TRP A 213 -13.66 14.20 4.68
N ILE A 214 -13.45 14.08 6.01
CA ILE A 214 -14.23 14.81 7.02
C ILE A 214 -14.14 16.33 6.81
N ASN A 215 -12.92 16.86 6.61
CA ASN A 215 -12.71 18.30 6.42
C ASN A 215 -13.45 18.85 5.19
N ARG A 216 -13.50 18.06 4.10
CA ARG A 216 -14.26 18.40 2.90
C ARG A 216 -15.76 18.46 3.19
N CYS A 217 -16.29 17.42 3.84
CA CYS A 217 -17.71 17.33 4.12
C CYS A 217 -18.18 18.39 5.12
N SER A 218 -17.33 18.85 6.04
CA SER A 218 -17.66 19.93 6.97
C SER A 218 -17.57 21.34 6.38
N GLY A 219 -17.00 21.51 5.18
CA GLY A 219 -16.83 22.82 4.53
C GLY A 219 -15.85 23.79 5.23
N ASN A 220 -15.39 23.45 6.43
CA ASN A 220 -14.35 24.13 7.19
C ASN A 220 -13.32 23.09 7.66
N PRO A 221 -12.02 23.45 7.76
CA PRO A 221 -11.00 22.61 8.35
C PRO A 221 -11.22 22.52 9.87
N ALA A 222 -12.22 21.72 10.26
CA ALA A 222 -12.74 21.65 11.63
C ALA A 222 -11.93 20.72 12.54
N THR A 223 -10.99 19.95 11.99
CA THR A 223 -10.17 19.05 12.79
C THR A 223 -9.17 19.84 13.63
N SER A 224 -9.26 19.76 14.96
CA SER A 224 -8.32 20.41 15.89
C SER A 224 -6.94 19.72 15.95
N ASN A 225 -6.79 18.59 15.25
CA ASN A 225 -5.63 17.71 15.35
C ASN A 225 -4.70 17.76 14.13
N ASN A 226 -4.74 18.84 13.33
CA ASN A 226 -3.93 18.94 12.10
C ASN A 226 -2.43 18.78 12.36
N GLY A 227 -1.92 19.30 13.48
CA GLY A 227 -0.51 19.11 13.84
C GLY A 227 -0.12 17.67 14.20
N THR A 228 -1.07 16.85 14.61
CA THR A 228 -0.87 15.40 14.76
C THR A 228 -0.91 14.71 13.39
N LEU A 229 -1.87 15.09 12.54
CA LEU A 229 -2.03 14.52 11.19
C LEU A 229 -0.84 14.83 10.28
N SER A 230 -0.24 16.02 10.40
CA SER A 230 1.00 16.37 9.68
C SER A 230 2.16 15.45 10.09
N ARG A 231 2.33 15.20 11.40
CA ARG A 231 3.33 14.25 11.92
C ARG A 231 3.06 12.81 11.49
N VAL A 232 1.79 12.40 11.37
CA VAL A 232 1.44 11.08 10.83
C VAL A 232 1.84 10.97 9.35
N ALA A 233 1.59 11.99 8.55
CA ALA A 233 2.04 12.02 7.16
C ALA A 233 3.58 11.95 7.05
N ILE A 234 4.30 12.67 7.91
CA ILE A 234 5.78 12.61 7.95
C ILE A 234 6.28 11.23 8.39
N TYR A 235 5.61 10.58 9.34
CA TYR A 235 5.90 9.17 9.68
C TYR A 235 5.74 8.28 8.45
N VAL A 236 4.65 8.41 7.70
CA VAL A 236 4.44 7.65 6.47
C VAL A 236 5.54 7.90 5.44
N LEU A 237 6.01 9.14 5.26
CA LEU A 237 7.13 9.44 4.36
C LEU A 237 8.42 8.71 4.76
N ASN A 238 8.73 8.69 6.06
CA ASN A 238 9.90 7.98 6.57
C ASN A 238 9.77 6.47 6.36
N GLU A 239 8.59 5.91 6.61
CA GLU A 239 8.32 4.49 6.39
C GLU A 239 8.31 4.09 4.91
N LEU A 240 7.89 4.98 3.99
CA LEU A 240 7.99 4.75 2.55
C LEU A 240 9.44 4.66 2.09
N LYS A 241 10.33 5.52 2.62
CA LYS A 241 11.78 5.43 2.36
C LYS A 241 12.35 4.10 2.87
N ASN A 242 11.95 3.69 4.08
CA ASN A 242 12.32 2.38 4.63
C ASN A 242 11.81 1.23 3.75
N ALA A 243 10.57 1.30 3.28
CA ALA A 243 9.98 0.29 2.41
C ALA A 243 10.75 0.15 1.09
N LYS A 244 11.16 1.26 0.46
CA LYS A 244 12.02 1.23 -0.74
C LYS A 244 13.40 0.61 -0.50
N ASN A 245 13.99 0.88 0.67
CA ASN A 245 15.24 0.23 1.08
C ASN A 245 15.07 -1.29 1.28
N ILE A 246 13.89 -1.73 1.74
CA ILE A 246 13.57 -3.16 1.81
C ILE A 246 13.44 -3.75 0.39
N VAL A 247 12.79 -3.04 -0.54
CA VAL A 247 12.69 -3.50 -1.95
C VAL A 247 14.06 -3.72 -2.59
N SER A 248 15.03 -2.83 -2.35
CA SER A 248 16.39 -3.02 -2.88
C SER A 248 17.15 -4.20 -2.25
N SER A 249 16.68 -4.70 -1.11
CA SER A 249 17.20 -5.90 -0.43
C SER A 249 16.52 -7.21 -0.83
N LEU A 250 15.49 -7.17 -1.71
CA LEU A 250 14.85 -8.37 -2.25
C LEU A 250 15.83 -9.09 -3.20
N GLY A 251 16.66 -9.97 -2.62
CA GLY A 251 17.80 -10.65 -3.24
C GLY A 251 17.47 -11.84 -4.17
N THR A 252 18.32 -12.87 -4.12
CA THR A 252 18.42 -13.98 -5.10
C THR A 252 17.30 -15.02 -5.10
N ASN A 253 16.45 -15.00 -4.08
CA ASN A 253 15.42 -16.00 -3.86
C ASN A 253 14.15 -15.70 -4.67
N ILE A 254 13.21 -16.66 -4.71
CA ILE A 254 11.89 -16.46 -5.31
C ILE A 254 11.18 -15.35 -4.55
N THR A 255 10.70 -14.35 -5.27
CA THR A 255 10.00 -13.19 -4.70
C THR A 255 8.88 -12.73 -5.64
N LEU A 256 8.06 -11.79 -5.18
CA LEU A 256 7.06 -11.12 -5.99
C LEU A 256 7.72 -10.19 -7.03
N ASP A 257 7.03 -9.92 -8.13
CA ASP A 257 7.50 -8.99 -9.15
C ASP A 257 7.47 -7.53 -8.66
N TYR A 258 8.62 -7.10 -8.14
CA TYR A 258 8.81 -5.78 -7.54
C TYR A 258 9.36 -4.73 -8.51
N ARG A 259 9.54 -5.04 -9.81
CA ARG A 259 10.26 -4.18 -10.78
C ARG A 259 9.73 -2.75 -10.86
N LEU A 260 8.42 -2.57 -10.66
CA LEU A 260 7.75 -1.26 -10.73
C LEU A 260 7.48 -0.63 -9.35
N TRP A 261 7.81 -1.32 -8.25
CA TRP A 261 7.40 -0.88 -6.91
C TRP A 261 8.11 0.40 -6.48
N ASN A 262 9.41 0.57 -6.77
CA ASN A 262 10.13 1.79 -6.40
C ASN A 262 9.57 3.04 -7.09
N ASP A 263 9.24 2.93 -8.38
CA ASP A 263 8.63 4.03 -9.13
C ASP A 263 7.22 4.35 -8.59
N TYR A 264 6.42 3.31 -8.32
CA TYR A 264 5.09 3.45 -7.74
C TYR A 264 5.14 4.12 -6.36
N LEU A 265 5.98 3.63 -5.45
CA LEU A 265 6.16 4.21 -4.10
C LEU A 265 6.69 5.64 -4.15
N SER A 266 7.47 6.01 -5.17
CA SER A 266 7.91 7.40 -5.37
C SER A 266 6.76 8.35 -5.70
N ILE A 267 5.70 7.86 -6.32
CA ILE A 267 4.50 8.66 -6.56
C ILE A 267 3.71 8.82 -5.25
N ILE A 268 3.63 7.74 -4.46
CA ILE A 268 2.97 7.78 -3.15
C ILE A 268 3.68 8.78 -2.21
N GLU A 269 5.01 8.86 -2.23
CA GLU A 269 5.75 9.87 -1.45
C GLU A 269 5.32 11.31 -1.76
N LYS A 270 5.11 11.66 -3.05
CA LYS A 270 4.65 13.01 -3.42
C LYS A 270 3.27 13.30 -2.85
N TYR A 271 2.40 12.31 -2.90
CA TYR A 271 1.04 12.39 -2.39
C TYR A 271 1.02 12.55 -0.87
N VAL A 272 1.81 11.77 -0.13
CA VAL A 272 1.92 11.90 1.32
C VAL A 272 2.61 13.22 1.71
N SER A 273 3.56 13.72 0.92
CA SER A 273 4.17 15.03 1.13
C SER A 273 3.15 16.16 1.06
N ALA A 274 2.20 16.05 0.14
CA ALA A 274 1.10 17.00 0.03
C ALA A 274 0.14 16.92 1.24
N TYR A 275 -0.13 15.75 1.81
CA TYR A 275 -0.84 15.65 3.09
C TYR A 275 -0.10 16.33 4.23
N ALA A 276 1.21 16.08 4.33
CA ALA A 276 2.05 16.67 5.38
C ALA A 276 1.97 18.21 5.32
N GLY A 277 2.16 18.79 4.14
CA GLY A 277 2.07 20.23 3.95
C GLY A 277 0.64 20.78 4.09
N MET A 278 -0.40 20.06 3.64
CA MET A 278 -1.79 20.48 3.85
C MET A 278 -2.11 20.60 5.33
N PHE A 279 -1.93 19.53 6.11
CA PHE A 279 -2.28 19.57 7.53
C PHE A 279 -1.43 20.57 8.31
N LEU A 280 -0.12 20.67 8.01
CA LEU A 280 0.73 21.68 8.64
C LEU A 280 0.33 23.11 8.26
N SER A 281 -0.14 23.35 7.03
CA SER A 281 -0.63 24.66 6.62
C SER A 281 -1.87 25.09 7.39
N ILE A 282 -2.77 24.15 7.68
CA ILE A 282 -3.98 24.42 8.48
C ILE A 282 -3.59 24.72 9.93
N GLU A 283 -2.63 23.98 10.49
CA GLU A 283 -2.10 24.28 11.83
C GLU A 283 -1.46 25.67 11.89
N ASN A 284 -0.63 26.03 10.92
CA ASN A 284 -0.02 27.37 10.86
C ASN A 284 -1.07 28.48 10.69
N TYR A 285 -2.12 28.23 9.92
CA TYR A 285 -3.27 29.13 9.81
C TYR A 285 -3.95 29.34 11.16
N GLN A 286 -4.18 28.26 11.91
CA GLN A 286 -4.76 28.31 13.26
C GLN A 286 -3.85 29.03 14.28
N GLN A 287 -2.54 29.13 13.99
CA GLN A 287 -1.55 29.84 14.80
C GLN A 287 -1.30 31.29 14.33
N ASP A 288 -2.17 31.85 13.47
CA ASP A 288 -2.00 33.19 12.89
C ASP A 288 -0.71 33.39 12.06
N LYS A 289 -0.10 32.31 11.56
CA LYS A 289 1.09 32.33 10.68
C LYS A 289 0.68 32.15 9.22
N LEU A 290 0.01 33.14 8.66
CA LEU A 290 -0.66 33.00 7.36
C LEU A 290 0.35 32.91 6.20
N GLY A 291 1.45 33.65 6.26
CA GLY A 291 2.53 33.58 5.27
C GLY A 291 3.20 32.20 5.18
N ASP A 292 3.39 31.54 6.33
CA ASP A 292 3.91 30.16 6.41
C ASP A 292 2.90 29.16 5.85
N ALA A 293 1.63 29.32 6.20
CA ALA A 293 0.54 28.46 5.72
C ALA A 293 0.42 28.48 4.19
N ILE A 294 0.44 29.67 3.57
CA ILE A 294 0.41 29.82 2.11
C ILE A 294 1.66 29.18 1.47
N GLY A 295 2.84 29.39 2.05
CA GLY A 295 4.07 28.76 1.57
C GLY A 295 3.98 27.23 1.55
N LEU A 296 3.42 26.62 2.61
CA LEU A 296 3.22 25.17 2.70
C LEU A 296 2.23 24.65 1.67
N ILE A 297 1.16 25.39 1.38
CA ILE A 297 0.21 25.04 0.32
C ILE A 297 0.90 25.07 -1.05
N HIS A 298 1.68 26.11 -1.35
CA HIS A 298 2.46 26.20 -2.58
C HIS A 298 3.43 25.02 -2.73
N PHE A 299 4.13 24.64 -1.66
CA PHE A 299 5.00 23.46 -1.65
C PHE A 299 4.21 22.18 -1.97
N SER A 300 3.08 21.94 -1.28
CA SER A 300 2.23 20.76 -1.50
C SER A 300 1.70 20.65 -2.92
N LEU A 301 1.23 21.76 -3.50
CA LEU A 301 0.73 21.79 -4.89
C LEU A 301 1.85 21.46 -5.89
N LEU A 302 3.05 22.00 -5.67
CA LEU A 302 4.22 21.66 -6.48
C LEU A 302 4.62 20.18 -6.33
N CYS A 303 4.52 19.60 -5.14
CA CYS A 303 4.78 18.17 -4.95
C CYS A 303 3.87 17.32 -5.83
N LEU A 304 2.58 17.66 -5.91
CA LEU A 304 1.60 16.93 -6.72
C LEU A 304 1.76 17.16 -8.23
N GLN A 305 2.15 18.36 -8.67
CA GLN A 305 2.24 18.70 -10.10
C GLN A 305 3.63 18.45 -10.72
N SER A 306 4.66 18.28 -9.90
CA SER A 306 6.03 18.07 -10.38
C SER A 306 6.24 16.65 -10.92
N LYS A 307 6.86 16.54 -12.11
CA LYS A 307 7.24 15.23 -12.68
C LYS A 307 8.32 14.52 -11.86
N LYS A 308 9.18 15.26 -11.14
CA LYS A 308 10.24 14.73 -10.27
C LYS A 308 10.06 15.25 -8.85
N ASN A 309 10.46 14.46 -7.85
CA ASN A 309 10.52 14.92 -6.46
C ASN A 309 11.34 16.23 -6.40
N ILE A 310 10.82 17.21 -5.66
CA ILE A 310 11.39 18.55 -5.58
C ILE A 310 12.82 18.51 -5.01
N ASP A 311 13.14 17.47 -4.23
CA ASP A 311 14.41 17.34 -3.49
C ASP A 311 15.52 16.54 -4.18
N ASN A 312 15.32 15.99 -5.39
CA ASN A 312 16.39 15.22 -6.06
C ASN A 312 17.43 16.15 -6.70
N SER A 313 18.33 16.66 -5.85
CA SER A 313 19.51 17.44 -6.23
C SER A 313 20.79 16.60 -6.31
N ASP A 314 20.73 15.39 -6.87
CA ASP A 314 21.94 14.59 -7.12
C ASP A 314 22.71 15.06 -8.38
N SER A 315 23.74 15.86 -8.10
CA SER A 315 25.13 15.72 -8.59
C SER A 315 25.44 15.54 -10.10
N LYS A 316 25.01 16.47 -10.98
CA LYS A 316 25.81 16.85 -12.20
C LYS A 316 25.77 18.37 -12.47
N LYS A 317 26.81 19.07 -12.02
CA LYS A 317 26.86 20.52 -11.68
C LYS A 317 26.56 21.57 -12.78
N PHE A 318 26.52 21.23 -14.08
CA PHE A 318 26.30 22.25 -15.14
C PHE A 318 24.95 22.11 -15.86
N ILE A 319 24.62 20.91 -16.34
CA ILE A 319 23.33 20.62 -16.97
C ILE A 319 22.18 20.70 -15.94
N ALA A 320 22.46 20.38 -14.67
CA ALA A 320 21.48 20.54 -13.59
C ALA A 320 21.10 22.01 -13.33
N LYS A 321 22.01 22.98 -13.51
CA LYS A 321 21.72 24.41 -13.28
C LYS A 321 20.81 25.01 -14.35
N LEU A 322 20.93 24.55 -15.59
CA LEU A 322 20.06 24.98 -16.70
C LEU A 322 18.69 24.29 -16.60
N LYS A 323 18.66 22.99 -16.30
CA LYS A 323 17.42 22.27 -16.04
C LYS A 323 16.69 22.78 -14.80
N SER A 324 17.40 23.17 -13.74
CA SER A 324 16.79 23.70 -12.52
C SER A 324 16.16 25.07 -12.76
N LYS A 325 16.78 25.97 -13.53
CA LYS A 325 16.17 27.26 -13.90
C LYS A 325 14.86 27.09 -14.68
N VAL A 326 14.80 26.13 -15.60
CA VAL A 326 13.58 25.84 -16.38
C VAL A 326 12.50 25.23 -15.48
N VAL A 327 12.85 24.30 -14.60
CA VAL A 327 11.91 23.71 -13.63
C VAL A 327 11.40 24.76 -12.65
N ILE A 328 12.25 25.67 -12.16
CA ILE A 328 11.86 26.77 -11.28
C ILE A 328 10.87 27.69 -11.99
N LYS A 329 11.18 28.14 -13.21
CA LYS A 329 10.26 28.99 -13.99
C LYS A 329 8.93 28.29 -14.26
N LYS A 330 8.95 26.98 -14.53
CA LYS A 330 7.74 26.18 -14.71
C LYS A 330 6.92 26.10 -13.42
N ASN A 331 7.56 25.86 -12.28
CA ASN A 331 6.93 25.81 -10.98
C ASN A 331 6.34 27.17 -10.59
N GLU A 332 7.07 28.26 -10.81
CA GLU A 332 6.56 29.63 -10.60
C GLU A 332 5.37 29.94 -11.50
N HIS A 333 5.41 29.54 -12.78
CA HIS A 333 4.28 29.68 -13.70
C HIS A 333 3.05 28.88 -13.23
N ILE A 334 3.26 27.66 -12.73
CA ILE A 334 2.19 26.85 -12.15
C ILE A 334 1.56 27.57 -10.96
N LEU A 335 2.37 28.07 -10.02
CA LEU A 335 1.88 28.79 -8.84
C LEU A 335 1.11 30.07 -9.22
N ASN A 336 1.62 30.84 -10.18
CA ASN A 336 0.98 32.08 -10.63
C ASN A 336 -0.38 31.85 -11.30
N ASN A 337 -0.65 30.64 -11.81
CA ASN A 337 -1.89 30.27 -12.50
C ASN A 337 -2.89 29.52 -11.60
N LEU A 338 -2.62 29.36 -10.30
CA LEU A 338 -3.51 28.67 -9.35
C LEU A 338 -4.85 29.40 -9.12
N ASN A 339 -4.99 30.64 -9.58
CA ASN A 339 -6.17 31.48 -9.39
C ASN A 339 -7.38 31.11 -10.26
N SER A 340 -7.25 30.15 -11.19
CA SER A 340 -8.35 29.72 -12.05
C SER A 340 -8.21 28.25 -12.43
N ILE A 341 -9.16 27.41 -11.99
CA ILE A 341 -9.44 26.03 -12.47
C ILE A 341 -8.15 25.27 -12.86
N SER A 342 -7.28 25.02 -11.89
CA SER A 342 -6.09 24.20 -12.12
C SER A 342 -6.50 22.73 -12.20
N THR A 343 -6.06 22.03 -13.25
CA THR A 343 -6.24 20.58 -13.38
C THR A 343 -4.96 19.84 -12.97
N LEU A 344 -5.16 18.75 -12.24
CA LEU A 344 -4.09 17.92 -11.69
C LEU A 344 -3.45 17.06 -12.80
N ASN A 345 -2.15 17.26 -13.04
CA ASN A 345 -1.40 16.52 -14.07
C ASN A 345 -0.68 15.31 -13.47
N ILE A 346 -1.39 14.18 -13.36
CA ILE A 346 -0.84 12.93 -12.84
C ILE A 346 -0.22 12.12 -13.98
N ASN A 347 0.96 11.54 -13.76
CA ASN A 347 1.50 10.53 -14.66
C ASN A 347 0.71 9.21 -14.52
N ARG A 348 -0.41 9.10 -15.24
CA ARG A 348 -1.29 7.93 -15.22
C ARG A 348 -0.59 6.64 -15.64
N SER A 349 0.49 6.71 -16.44
CA SER A 349 1.18 5.50 -16.95
C SER A 349 1.88 4.67 -15.87
N ALA A 350 2.15 5.25 -14.70
CA ALA A 350 2.72 4.53 -13.56
C ALA A 350 1.65 3.89 -12.67
N PHE A 351 0.37 4.18 -12.93
CA PHE A 351 -0.77 3.53 -12.32
C PHE A 351 -1.31 2.55 -13.36
N ASN A 352 -1.12 1.25 -13.12
CA ASN A 352 -1.92 0.26 -13.86
C ASN A 352 -3.40 0.52 -13.56
N ASP A 353 -4.32 0.15 -14.45
CA ASP A 353 -5.77 0.45 -14.31
C ASP A 353 -6.37 0.04 -12.95
N LYS A 354 -5.75 -0.92 -12.25
CA LYS A 354 -6.14 -1.41 -10.91
C LYS A 354 -5.56 -0.64 -9.71
N SER A 355 -4.62 0.28 -9.93
CA SER A 355 -4.01 1.13 -8.90
C SER A 355 -4.67 2.52 -8.79
N GLY A 356 -5.82 2.72 -9.48
CA GLY A 356 -6.52 3.99 -9.62
C GLY A 356 -7.19 4.54 -8.36
N VAL A 357 -7.38 3.72 -7.32
CA VAL A 357 -7.98 4.11 -6.03
C VAL A 357 -7.37 5.40 -5.46
N ILE A 358 -6.05 5.52 -5.52
CA ILE A 358 -5.34 6.66 -4.95
C ILE A 358 -5.50 7.94 -5.78
N LEU A 359 -5.92 7.83 -7.05
CA LEU A 359 -6.12 8.98 -7.93
C LEU A 359 -7.34 9.81 -7.53
N ASN A 360 -8.40 9.16 -7.03
CA ASN A 360 -9.62 9.85 -6.60
C ASN A 360 -9.32 10.69 -5.36
N ASP A 361 -8.67 10.10 -4.35
CA ASP A 361 -8.26 10.83 -3.15
C ASP A 361 -7.24 11.94 -3.46
N LEU A 362 -6.29 11.68 -4.36
CA LEU A 362 -5.31 12.67 -4.79
C LEU A 362 -5.97 13.86 -5.50
N SER A 363 -7.04 13.61 -6.26
CA SER A 363 -7.86 14.68 -6.87
C SER A 363 -8.55 15.53 -5.81
N TYR A 364 -9.17 14.90 -4.80
CA TYR A 364 -9.81 15.62 -3.70
C TYR A 364 -8.82 16.40 -2.84
N LEU A 365 -7.65 15.83 -2.55
CA LEU A 365 -6.57 16.53 -1.84
C LEU A 365 -6.11 17.76 -2.63
N PHE A 366 -5.96 17.62 -3.95
CA PHE A 366 -5.57 18.74 -4.80
C PHE A 366 -6.62 19.85 -4.79
N GLU A 367 -7.90 19.51 -4.94
CA GLU A 367 -9.01 20.48 -4.86
C GLU A 367 -9.05 21.20 -3.50
N GLN A 368 -8.85 20.48 -2.40
CA GLN A 368 -8.78 21.08 -1.08
C GLN A 368 -7.61 22.05 -0.93
N LEU A 369 -6.42 21.69 -1.43
CA LEU A 369 -5.26 22.59 -1.44
C LEU A 369 -5.52 23.87 -2.24
N ILE A 370 -6.21 23.78 -3.40
CA ILE A 370 -6.62 24.96 -4.17
C ILE A 370 -7.61 25.82 -3.38
N GLY A 371 -8.63 25.21 -2.76
CA GLY A 371 -9.62 25.92 -1.94
C GLY A 371 -8.98 26.66 -0.77
N LEU A 372 -8.07 26.00 -0.04
CA LEU A 372 -7.30 26.61 1.04
C LEU A 372 -6.40 27.73 0.53
N ASN A 373 -5.73 27.54 -0.62
CA ASN A 373 -4.88 28.57 -1.22
C ASN A 373 -5.65 29.86 -1.49
N LEU A 374 -6.83 29.74 -2.12
CA LEU A 374 -7.69 30.88 -2.44
C LEU A 374 -8.16 31.59 -1.18
N LYS A 375 -8.59 30.84 -0.16
CA LYS A 375 -9.03 31.39 1.13
C LYS A 375 -7.89 32.15 1.82
N PHE A 376 -6.75 31.50 2.02
CA PHE A 376 -5.62 32.06 2.77
C PHE A 376 -4.98 33.23 2.04
N THR A 377 -4.82 33.16 0.72
CA THR A 377 -4.27 34.27 -0.07
C THR A 377 -5.20 35.48 -0.06
N LYS A 378 -6.52 35.28 -0.17
CA LYS A 378 -7.50 36.37 -0.07
C LYS A 378 -7.45 37.03 1.31
N GLU A 379 -7.37 36.24 2.38
CA GLU A 379 -7.24 36.77 3.73
C GLU A 379 -5.92 37.53 3.91
N ASN A 380 -4.80 37.00 3.42
CA ASN A 380 -3.51 37.63 3.56
C ASN A 380 -3.42 38.97 2.82
N ASN A 381 -3.96 39.03 1.61
CA ASN A 381 -3.92 40.24 0.78
C ASN A 381 -4.85 41.36 1.27
N ASN A 382 -5.84 41.04 2.12
CA ASN A 382 -6.83 42.01 2.58
C ASN A 382 -6.71 42.33 4.07
N LEU A 383 -6.18 41.43 4.90
CA LEU A 383 -6.21 41.53 6.36
C LEU A 383 -4.84 41.44 7.04
N LYS A 384 -4.01 40.44 6.72
CA LYS A 384 -2.78 40.15 7.49
C LYS A 384 -1.49 40.72 6.89
N PHE A 385 -1.35 40.67 5.56
CA PHE A 385 -0.18 41.12 4.80
C PHE A 385 1.14 40.44 5.21
N ASP A 386 1.09 39.19 5.66
CA ASP A 386 2.28 38.40 6.01
C ASP A 386 3.15 38.14 4.78
N ARG A 387 4.47 38.10 5.00
CA ARG A 387 5.43 37.63 3.99
C ARG A 387 5.24 36.14 3.75
N ILE A 388 4.95 35.77 2.51
CA ILE A 388 4.83 34.36 2.10
C ILE A 388 6.23 33.72 2.06
N VAL A 389 6.39 32.59 2.76
CA VAL A 389 7.64 31.82 2.76
C VAL A 389 7.81 31.08 1.44
N SER A 390 9.06 31.01 0.94
CA SER A 390 9.34 30.31 -0.31
C SER A 390 9.17 28.80 -0.14
N TRP A 391 8.57 28.15 -1.14
CA TRP A 391 8.48 26.70 -1.21
C TRP A 391 9.86 26.00 -1.17
N LYS A 392 10.92 26.69 -1.60
CA LYS A 392 12.31 26.19 -1.56
C LYS A 392 12.83 26.11 -0.13
N ASP A 393 12.49 27.11 0.67
CA ASP A 393 12.93 27.18 2.06
C ASP A 393 12.22 26.08 2.86
N ILE A 394 10.93 25.86 2.59
CA ILE A 394 10.12 24.79 3.20
C ILE A 394 10.64 23.39 2.85
N SER A 395 11.06 23.16 1.60
CA SER A 395 11.59 21.85 1.20
C SER A 395 12.94 21.54 1.87
N GLN A 396 13.70 22.57 2.21
CA GLN A 396 15.00 22.46 2.90
C GLN A 396 14.90 22.62 4.41
N ASP A 397 13.71 22.91 4.95
CA ASP A 397 13.56 23.29 6.34
C ASP A 397 13.75 22.11 7.28
N SER A 398 14.79 22.17 8.12
CA SER A 398 14.98 21.22 9.22
C SER A 398 13.88 21.28 10.30
N LYS A 399 12.97 22.26 10.24
CA LYS A 399 11.88 22.46 11.21
C LYS A 399 10.61 21.66 10.94
N TRP A 400 10.57 20.79 9.91
CA TRP A 400 9.49 19.82 9.79
C TRP A 400 9.36 19.05 11.11
N PRO A 401 8.13 18.92 11.67
CA PRO A 401 7.98 18.21 12.92
C PRO A 401 8.36 16.74 12.77
N LEU A 402 8.79 16.12 13.86
CA LEU A 402 9.15 14.70 13.83
C LEU A 402 7.91 13.85 13.56
N GLY A 403 8.06 12.86 12.69
CA GLY A 403 6.99 11.96 12.33
C GLY A 403 6.56 11.07 13.50
N THR A 404 5.24 10.96 13.72
CA THR A 404 4.67 10.12 14.79
C THR A 404 3.47 9.35 14.26
N LYS A 405 3.42 8.04 14.49
CA LYS A 405 2.27 7.22 14.13
C LYS A 405 1.12 7.33 15.13
N ILE A 406 -0.10 7.13 14.67
CA ILE A 406 -1.24 6.92 15.58
C ILE A 406 -1.23 5.45 16.02
N PRO A 407 -1.26 5.17 17.34
CA PRO A 407 -1.33 3.81 17.84
C PRO A 407 -2.54 3.05 17.30
N VAL A 408 -2.30 1.83 16.85
CA VAL A 408 -3.35 0.90 16.42
C VAL A 408 -3.50 -0.19 17.48
N SER A 409 -4.71 -0.73 17.62
CA SER A 409 -4.95 -1.88 18.50
C SER A 409 -4.01 -3.03 18.15
N ASN A 410 -3.63 -3.82 19.16
CA ASN A 410 -2.76 -4.98 18.95
C ASN A 410 -3.32 -5.94 17.89
N ILE A 411 -2.46 -6.44 17.02
CA ILE A 411 -2.81 -7.36 15.93
C ILE A 411 -2.29 -8.73 16.32
N LYS A 412 -3.18 -9.72 16.41
CA LYS A 412 -2.78 -11.10 16.68
C LYS A 412 -2.38 -11.77 15.36
N PRO A 413 -1.29 -12.55 15.34
CA PRO A 413 -0.97 -13.41 14.20
C PRO A 413 -2.12 -14.38 13.92
N TYR A 414 -2.29 -14.76 12.65
CA TYR A 414 -3.22 -15.81 12.27
C TYR A 414 -2.78 -17.14 12.92
N GLU A 415 -3.74 -17.87 13.49
CA GLU A 415 -3.51 -19.15 14.17
C GLU A 415 -4.38 -20.22 13.51
N PRO A 416 -3.82 -21.08 12.65
CA PRO A 416 -4.61 -22.06 11.90
C PRO A 416 -5.01 -23.30 12.71
N PHE A 417 -4.45 -23.48 13.91
CA PHE A 417 -4.67 -24.67 14.74
C PHE A 417 -5.73 -24.46 15.82
N THR A 418 -6.10 -23.21 16.11
CA THR A 418 -7.25 -22.91 16.97
C THR A 418 -8.52 -23.26 16.21
N VAL A 419 -9.28 -24.22 16.73
CA VAL A 419 -10.63 -24.51 16.25
C VAL A 419 -11.44 -23.23 16.44
N GLU A 420 -11.89 -22.62 15.35
CA GLU A 420 -12.96 -21.63 15.41
C GLU A 420 -14.18 -22.36 16.00
N GLN A 421 -14.44 -22.14 17.30
CA GLN A 421 -15.83 -22.15 17.74
C GLN A 421 -16.50 -21.10 16.86
N GLU A 422 -17.50 -21.52 16.08
CA GLU A 422 -18.35 -20.64 15.29
C GLU A 422 -18.98 -19.59 16.23
N ASP A 423 -18.26 -18.49 16.44
CA ASP A 423 -18.82 -17.27 16.98
C ASP A 423 -19.67 -16.71 15.84
N ASN A 424 -20.94 -17.13 15.80
CA ASN A 424 -21.99 -16.77 14.84
C ASN A 424 -22.25 -15.25 14.71
N ASN A 425 -21.40 -14.38 15.28
CA ASN A 425 -21.54 -12.93 15.31
C ASN A 425 -20.48 -12.16 14.49
N ARG A 426 -19.61 -12.83 13.71
CA ARG A 426 -18.68 -12.15 12.80
C ARG A 426 -18.73 -12.63 11.35
N TYR A 427 -19.93 -12.95 10.89
CA TYR A 427 -20.23 -13.17 9.48
C TYR A 427 -20.25 -11.82 8.72
N ILE A 428 -19.08 -11.23 8.46
CA ILE A 428 -18.94 -10.11 7.52
C ILE A 428 -18.92 -10.71 6.11
N GLY A 429 -20.09 -11.10 5.61
CA GLY A 429 -20.14 -11.90 4.39
C GLY A 429 -21.52 -12.28 3.89
N LYS A 430 -22.54 -11.47 4.12
CA LYS A 430 -23.78 -11.54 3.33
C LYS A 430 -24.28 -10.12 3.09
N GLY A 431 -24.18 -9.68 1.85
CA GLY A 431 -25.15 -8.73 1.33
C GLY A 431 -26.53 -9.39 1.46
N ALA A 432 -27.44 -8.75 2.18
CA ALA A 432 -28.84 -9.09 2.16
C ALA A 432 -29.63 -7.80 2.38
N TYR A 433 -30.27 -7.38 1.29
CA TYR A 433 -31.40 -6.47 1.23
C TYR A 433 -32.37 -6.71 2.40
N TYR A 434 -32.53 -5.71 3.26
CA TYR A 434 -33.78 -5.02 3.62
C TYR A 434 -33.50 -4.01 4.74
#